data_AF-A0A7W8UA68-F1
#
_entry.id   AF-A0A7W8UA68-F1
#
_cell.length_a   1.000
_cell.length_b   1.000
_cell.length_c   1.000
_cell.angle_alpha   90.00
_cell.angle_beta   90.00
_cell.angle_gamma   90.00
#
_symmetry.space_group_name_H-M   'P 1'
#
loop_
_entity.id
_entity.type
_entity.pdbx_description
1 polymer ?
#
loop_
_entity_poly.entity_id
_entity_poly.type
_entity_poly.pdbx_seq_one_letter_code
_entity_poly.pdbx_strand_id
1 'polypeptide(L)'
;MMDKDDDQELATIAARAADIRAGLDAGYSTTELKGAVSRRLLHALVAASTAATAVKLGALAARLEEVELDGIRYSGCYQRALEYRKGSVVTFASSMWVALDDVPAGVQPGSNTAAWQLSQKGQPWARKQTEGGR
;
A
#
# COMPACT_ATOMS: atom_id res chain seq x y z
N MET A 1 -20.50 -14.97 -9.96
CA MET A 1 -21.65 -14.62 -9.10
C MET A 1 -21.14 -13.45 -8.30
N MET A 2 -21.44 -12.21 -8.73
CA MET A 2 -21.09 -11.02 -7.95
C MET A 2 -21.78 -11.15 -6.59
N ASP A 3 -21.07 -10.82 -5.53
CA ASP A 3 -21.63 -10.91 -4.19
C ASP A 3 -22.78 -9.90 -4.07
N LYS A 4 -23.78 -10.18 -3.24
CA LYS A 4 -24.95 -9.30 -3.08
C LYS A 4 -24.54 -7.91 -2.55
N ASP A 5 -23.36 -7.83 -1.94
CA ASP A 5 -22.70 -6.61 -1.48
C ASP A 5 -22.13 -5.77 -2.64
N ASP A 6 -21.43 -6.39 -3.60
CA ASP A 6 -20.90 -5.72 -4.79
C ASP A 6 -22.02 -5.08 -5.64
N ASP A 7 -23.14 -5.80 -5.81
CA ASP A 7 -24.30 -5.31 -6.54
C ASP A 7 -24.94 -4.11 -5.83
N GLN A 8 -24.93 -4.10 -4.49
CA GLN A 8 -25.42 -2.99 -3.67
C GLN A 8 -24.50 -1.77 -3.73
N GLU A 9 -23.18 -1.98 -3.75
CA GLU A 9 -22.20 -0.91 -3.96
C GLU A 9 -22.35 -0.27 -5.34
N LEU A 10 -22.45 -1.09 -6.40
CA LEU A 10 -22.68 -0.63 -7.77
C LEU A 10 -23.98 0.16 -7.90
N ALA A 11 -25.06 -0.32 -7.25
CA ALA A 11 -26.33 0.41 -7.22
C ALA A 11 -26.20 1.79 -6.53
N THR A 12 -25.42 1.87 -5.46
CA THR A 12 -25.16 3.13 -4.74
C THR A 12 -24.33 4.11 -5.59
N ILE A 13 -23.31 3.60 -6.30
CA ILE A 13 -22.50 4.41 -7.22
C ILE A 13 -23.36 4.93 -8.37
N ALA A 14 -24.21 4.07 -8.95
CA ALA A 14 -25.11 4.45 -10.04
C ALA A 14 -26.11 5.52 -9.60
N ALA A 15 -26.69 5.40 -8.39
CA ALA A 15 -27.59 6.40 -7.82
C ALA A 15 -26.89 7.77 -7.67
N ARG A 16 -25.67 7.78 -7.10
CA ARG A 16 -24.88 9.02 -6.98
C ARG A 16 -24.53 9.63 -8.33
N ALA A 17 -24.21 8.80 -9.33
CA ALA A 17 -23.92 9.28 -10.67
C ALA A 17 -25.16 9.93 -11.32
N ALA A 18 -26.35 9.39 -11.08
CA ALA A 18 -27.61 9.97 -11.53
C ALA A 18 -27.89 11.33 -10.87
N ASP A 19 -27.66 11.45 -9.56
CA ASP A 19 -27.83 12.73 -8.84
C ASP A 19 -26.85 13.81 -9.33
N ILE A 20 -25.59 13.45 -9.55
CA ILE A 20 -24.58 14.36 -10.10
C ILE A 20 -25.00 14.84 -11.50
N ARG A 21 -25.46 13.91 -12.34
CA ARG A 21 -25.94 14.24 -13.69
C ARG A 21 -27.15 15.19 -13.63
N ALA A 22 -28.14 14.89 -12.78
CA ALA A 22 -29.31 15.74 -12.62
C ALA A 22 -28.93 17.15 -12.14
N GLY A 23 -27.97 17.27 -11.21
CA GLY A 23 -27.45 18.56 -10.75
C GLY A 23 -26.70 19.36 -11.82
N LEU A 24 -25.94 18.68 -12.69
CA LEU A 24 -25.25 19.30 -13.81
C LEU A 24 -26.23 19.79 -14.89
N ASP A 25 -27.30 19.02 -15.14
CA ASP A 25 -28.30 19.32 -16.16
C ASP A 25 -29.32 20.39 -15.71
N ALA A 26 -29.51 20.59 -14.40
CA ALA A 26 -30.51 21.51 -13.83
C ALA A 26 -30.37 22.99 -14.28
N GLY A 27 -29.18 23.40 -14.70
CA GLY A 27 -28.90 24.75 -15.19
C GLY A 27 -29.12 24.96 -16.69
N TYR A 28 -29.50 23.92 -17.44
CA TYR A 28 -29.55 23.95 -18.90
C TYR A 28 -30.90 23.47 -19.44
N SER A 29 -31.39 24.12 -20.48
CA SER A 29 -32.53 23.64 -21.25
C SER A 29 -32.17 22.39 -22.07
N THR A 30 -33.17 21.58 -22.42
CA THR A 30 -32.98 20.36 -23.23
C THR A 30 -32.39 20.65 -24.62
N THR A 31 -32.57 21.87 -25.13
CA THR A 31 -31.97 22.36 -26.37
C THR A 31 -30.50 22.75 -26.21
N GLU A 32 -30.12 23.34 -25.08
CA GLU A 32 -28.72 23.68 -24.77
C GLU A 32 -27.88 22.43 -24.52
N LEU A 33 -28.45 21.42 -23.84
CA LEU A 33 -27.79 20.11 -23.65
C LEU A 33 -27.53 19.37 -24.97
N LYS A 34 -28.34 19.63 -26.00
CA LYS A 34 -28.17 19.04 -27.35
C LYS A 34 -27.26 19.87 -28.26
N GLY A 35 -26.87 21.07 -27.82
CA GLY A 35 -25.98 21.95 -28.58
C GLY A 35 -24.53 21.43 -28.62
N ALA A 36 -23.78 21.82 -29.66
CA ALA A 36 -22.36 21.50 -29.72
C ALA A 36 -21.59 22.19 -28.59
N VAL A 37 -20.80 21.43 -27.83
CA VAL A 37 -19.94 21.98 -26.78
C VAL A 37 -18.90 22.90 -27.42
N SER A 38 -18.77 24.14 -26.91
CA SER A 38 -17.76 25.06 -27.44
C SER A 38 -16.34 24.54 -27.21
N ARG A 39 -15.41 24.84 -28.12
CA ARG A 39 -13.99 24.51 -27.97
C ARG A 39 -13.41 25.01 -26.64
N ARG A 40 -13.83 26.20 -26.19
CA ARG A 40 -13.43 26.78 -24.89
C ARG A 40 -13.89 25.93 -23.72
N LEU A 41 -15.13 25.42 -23.75
CA LEU A 41 -15.67 24.55 -22.71
C LEU A 41 -14.95 23.19 -22.68
N LEU A 42 -14.65 22.62 -23.85
CA LEU A 42 -13.85 21.39 -23.93
C LEU A 42 -12.45 21.59 -23.31
N HIS A 43 -11.76 22.68 -23.65
CA HIS A 43 -10.47 22.99 -23.01
C HIS A 43 -10.58 23.21 -21.51
N ALA A 44 -11.63 23.89 -21.05
CA ALA A 44 -11.88 24.10 -19.62
C ALA A 44 -12.13 22.77 -18.88
N LEU A 45 -12.92 21.87 -19.47
CA LEU A 45 -13.18 20.54 -18.91
C LEU A 45 -11.90 19.69 -18.84
N VAL A 46 -11.12 19.66 -19.91
CA VAL A 46 -9.84 18.93 -19.95
C VAL A 46 -8.87 19.50 -18.92
N ALA A 47 -8.74 20.83 -18.82
CA ALA A 47 -7.89 21.46 -17.81
C ALA A 47 -8.35 21.15 -16.38
N ALA A 48 -9.66 21.26 -16.11
CA ALA A 48 -10.22 20.98 -14.78
C ALA A 48 -10.05 19.52 -14.37
N SER A 49 -10.34 18.57 -15.27
CA SER A 49 -10.17 17.14 -15.02
C SER A 49 -8.71 16.75 -14.83
N THR A 50 -7.80 17.30 -15.64
CA THR A 50 -6.36 17.07 -15.50
C THR A 50 -5.84 17.61 -14.18
N ALA A 51 -6.23 18.84 -13.80
CA ALA A 51 -5.84 19.44 -12.53
C ALA A 51 -6.38 18.64 -11.33
N ALA A 52 -7.66 18.25 -11.35
CA ALA A 52 -8.25 17.44 -10.29
C ALA A 52 -7.55 16.07 -10.15
N THR A 53 -7.17 15.46 -11.27
CA THR A 53 -6.43 14.19 -11.27
C THR A 53 -5.02 14.36 -10.73
N ALA A 54 -4.31 15.42 -11.13
CA ALA A 54 -2.98 15.74 -10.62
C ALA A 54 -2.98 15.94 -9.10
N VAL A 55 -3.98 16.65 -8.56
CA VAL A 55 -4.14 16.83 -7.10
C VAL A 55 -4.36 15.49 -6.40
N LYS A 56 -5.25 14.64 -6.93
CA LYS A 56 -5.51 13.31 -6.36
C LYS A 56 -4.27 12.41 -6.41
N LEU A 57 -3.52 12.44 -7.51
CA LEU A 57 -2.28 11.69 -7.66
C LEU A 57 -1.21 12.17 -6.67
N GLY A 58 -1.07 13.48 -6.48
CA GLY A 58 -0.15 14.03 -5.47
C GLY A 58 -0.53 13.60 -4.05
N ALA A 59 -1.82 13.65 -3.70
CA ALA A 59 -2.29 13.19 -2.40
C ALA A 59 -2.09 11.67 -2.20
N LEU A 60 -2.25 10.87 -3.25
CA LEU A 60 -2.01 9.42 -3.21
C LEU A 60 -0.52 9.11 -3.07
N ALA A 61 0.33 9.83 -3.80
CA ALA A 61 1.79 9.69 -3.70
C ALA A 61 2.28 10.01 -2.28
N ALA A 62 1.78 11.09 -1.67
CA ALA A 62 2.11 11.43 -0.29
C ALA A 62 1.71 10.33 0.71
N ARG A 63 0.52 9.74 0.55
CA ARG A 63 0.08 8.61 1.39
C ARG A 63 0.91 7.36 1.18
N LEU A 64 1.38 7.10 -0.04
CA LEU A 64 2.29 5.99 -0.32
C LEU A 64 3.63 6.19 0.38
N GLU A 65 4.20 7.39 0.34
CA GLU A 65 5.44 7.70 1.06
C GLU A 65 5.29 7.47 2.58
N GLU A 66 4.19 7.92 3.19
CA GLU A 66 3.90 7.64 4.60
C GLU A 66 3.86 6.12 4.89
N VAL A 67 3.15 5.36 4.06
CA VAL A 67 3.04 3.90 4.23
C VAL A 67 4.36 3.19 3.97
N GLU A 68 5.18 3.66 3.03
CA GLU A 68 6.48 3.08 2.73
C GLU A 68 7.53 3.37 3.82
N LEU A 69 7.42 4.51 4.52
CA LEU A 69 8.28 4.85 5.65
C LEU A 69 7.99 3.99 6.90
N ASP A 70 6.73 3.62 7.11
CA ASP A 70 6.30 2.86 8.30
C ASP A 70 5.96 1.39 7.99
N GLY A 71 6.09 0.97 6.74
CA GLY A 71 5.70 -0.34 6.25
C GLY A 71 6.62 -1.47 6.73
N ILE A 72 6.01 -2.60 7.09
CA ILE A 72 6.73 -3.83 7.42
C ILE A 72 6.92 -4.66 6.15
N ARG A 73 8.16 -5.02 5.81
CA ARG A 73 8.47 -5.87 4.65
C ARG A 73 9.14 -7.17 5.09
N TYR A 74 8.53 -8.32 4.83
CA TYR A 74 9.19 -9.60 5.07
C TYR A 74 10.23 -9.90 3.98
N SER A 75 11.49 -10.07 4.39
CA SER A 75 12.66 -10.25 3.52
C SER A 75 13.23 -11.68 3.57
N GLY A 76 12.53 -12.63 4.20
CA GLY A 76 12.94 -14.03 4.25
C GLY A 76 14.00 -14.34 5.31
N CYS A 77 14.92 -15.26 5.03
CA CYS A 77 16.03 -15.60 5.94
C CYS A 77 17.14 -14.55 5.86
N TYR A 78 17.75 -14.20 7.01
CA TYR A 78 18.88 -13.27 7.06
C TYR A 78 20.06 -13.78 6.21
N GLN A 79 20.62 -12.88 5.39
CA GLN A 79 21.82 -13.13 4.60
C GLN A 79 22.87 -12.06 4.90
N ARG A 80 24.10 -12.50 5.18
CA ARG A 80 25.21 -11.60 5.56
C ARG A 80 25.59 -10.61 4.45
N ALA A 81 25.36 -10.95 3.19
CA ALA A 81 25.74 -10.13 2.05
C ALA A 81 24.70 -9.07 1.67
N LEU A 82 23.54 -9.03 2.35
CA LEU A 82 22.45 -8.11 2.03
C LEU A 82 22.35 -6.99 3.07
N GLU A 83 21.91 -5.83 2.59
CA GLU A 83 21.48 -4.69 3.40
C GLU A 83 19.96 -4.77 3.62
N TYR A 84 19.49 -4.25 4.75
CA TYR A 84 18.08 -4.25 5.11
C TYR A 84 17.64 -2.84 5.47
N ARG A 85 16.54 -2.36 4.91
CA ARG A 85 15.99 -1.05 5.30
C ARG A 85 15.16 -1.15 6.58
N LYS A 86 14.96 -0.02 7.26
CA LYS A 86 13.99 0.09 8.36
C LYS A 86 12.65 -0.58 7.99
N GLY A 87 12.08 -1.34 8.95
CA GLY A 87 10.83 -2.09 8.74
C GLY A 87 11.01 -3.45 8.05
N SER A 88 12.22 -3.80 7.60
CA SER A 88 12.51 -5.12 7.03
C SER A 88 12.46 -6.20 8.12
N VAL A 89 11.86 -7.34 7.81
CA VAL A 89 11.68 -8.46 8.73
C VAL A 89 12.37 -9.69 8.21
N VAL A 90 13.25 -10.26 9.01
CA VAL A 90 14.03 -11.46 8.66
C VAL A 90 13.85 -12.57 9.67
N THR A 91 14.06 -13.79 9.23
CA THR A 91 14.21 -14.95 10.10
C THR A 91 15.69 -15.26 10.32
N PHE A 92 16.09 -15.43 11.57
CA PHE A 92 17.45 -15.78 11.96
C PHE A 92 17.45 -16.55 13.29
N ALA A 93 18.19 -17.66 13.34
CA ALA A 93 18.27 -18.54 14.51
C ALA A 93 16.88 -18.93 15.06
N SER A 94 16.01 -19.40 14.17
CA SER A 94 14.60 -19.75 14.43
C SER A 94 13.70 -18.62 14.92
N SER A 95 14.20 -17.38 15.04
CA SER A 95 13.47 -16.23 15.54
C SER A 95 13.21 -15.21 14.42
N MET A 96 12.19 -14.38 14.59
CA MET A 96 11.86 -13.28 13.67
C MET A 96 12.33 -11.95 14.25
N TRP A 97 12.96 -11.14 13.40
CA TRP A 97 13.59 -9.88 13.77
C TRP A 97 13.16 -8.77 12.81
N VAL A 98 12.90 -7.58 13.36
CA VAL A 98 12.59 -6.35 12.61
C VAL A 98 13.79 -5.43 12.64
N ALA A 99 14.16 -4.88 11.49
CA ALA A 99 15.14 -3.81 11.36
C ALA A 99 14.55 -2.48 11.84
N LEU A 100 15.19 -1.84 12.82
CA LEU A 100 14.75 -0.57 13.40
C LEU A 100 15.25 0.66 12.62
N ASP A 101 16.29 0.47 11.81
CA ASP A 101 16.93 1.47 10.96
C ASP A 101 17.48 0.78 9.70
N ASP A 102 18.12 1.54 8.81
CA ASP A 102 18.87 0.98 7.70
C ASP A 102 20.11 0.22 8.22
N VAL A 103 20.09 -1.09 8.04
CA VAL A 103 21.11 -2.03 8.51
C VAL A 103 22.07 -2.37 7.38
N PRO A 104 23.37 -2.04 7.51
CA PRO A 104 24.36 -2.38 6.49
C PRO A 104 24.64 -3.89 6.47
N ALA A 105 25.18 -4.35 5.34
CA ALA A 105 25.55 -5.75 5.16
C ALA A 105 26.52 -6.22 6.26
N GLY A 106 26.30 -7.43 6.76
CA GLY A 106 27.13 -8.05 7.77
C GLY A 106 26.68 -7.87 9.22
N VAL A 107 25.75 -6.95 9.50
CA VAL A 107 25.20 -6.75 10.85
C VAL A 107 24.08 -7.75 11.13
N GLN A 108 24.41 -8.80 11.89
CA GLN A 108 23.48 -9.89 12.15
C GLN A 108 22.39 -9.54 13.18
N PRO A 109 21.18 -10.12 13.06
CA PRO A 109 20.15 -10.01 14.08
C PRO A 109 20.64 -10.52 15.44
N GLY A 110 20.33 -9.77 16.49
CA GLY A 110 20.78 -10.03 17.86
C GLY A 110 22.20 -9.57 18.21
N SER A 111 22.98 -9.06 17.25
CA SER A 111 24.31 -8.47 17.55
C SER A 111 24.26 -7.00 17.99
N ASN A 112 23.27 -6.25 17.49
CA ASN A 112 23.09 -4.84 17.81
C ASN A 112 21.60 -4.56 18.02
N THR A 113 21.24 -4.16 19.24
CA THR A 113 19.86 -3.86 19.64
C THR A 113 19.35 -2.54 19.07
N ALA A 114 20.23 -1.65 18.61
CA ALA A 114 19.81 -0.44 17.87
C ALA A 114 19.42 -0.75 16.43
N ALA A 115 19.97 -1.82 15.84
CA ALA A 115 19.68 -2.23 14.46
C ALA A 115 18.51 -3.22 14.38
N TRP A 116 18.40 -4.14 15.34
CA TRP A 116 17.46 -5.26 15.29
C TRP A 116 16.63 -5.40 16.56
N GLN A 117 15.32 -5.51 16.37
CA GLN A 117 14.36 -5.82 17.43
C GLN A 117 13.84 -7.25 17.27
N LEU A 118 13.88 -8.03 18.35
CA LEU A 118 13.24 -9.35 18.38
C LEU A 118 11.72 -9.18 18.34
N SER A 119 11.08 -9.80 17.35
CA SER A 119 9.63 -9.72 17.12
C SER A 119 8.91 -11.01 17.50
N GLN A 120 9.52 -12.15 17.18
CA GLN A 120 9.02 -13.47 17.56
C GLN A 120 10.21 -14.32 18.00
N LYS A 121 10.11 -14.92 19.19
CA LYS A 121 11.15 -15.82 19.70
C LYS A 121 10.88 -17.25 19.24
N GLY A 122 11.81 -17.80 18.48
CA GLY A 122 11.81 -19.20 18.09
C GLY A 122 12.15 -20.13 19.24
N GLN A 123 11.67 -21.37 19.17
CA GLN A 123 12.20 -22.44 20.00
C GLN A 123 13.52 -22.94 19.41
N PRO A 124 14.60 -23.04 20.21
CA PRO A 124 15.81 -23.72 19.76
C PRO A 124 15.48 -25.21 19.53
N TRP A 125 15.92 -25.77 18.41
CA TRP A 125 15.73 -27.18 18.15
C TRP A 125 16.58 -27.99 19.14
N ALA A 126 15.93 -28.87 19.92
CA ALA A 126 16.62 -29.76 20.83
C ALA A 126 17.38 -30.82 20.00
N ARG A 127 18.71 -30.83 20.07
CA ARG A 127 19.50 -31.96 19.57
C ARG A 127 19.15 -33.20 20.40
N LYS A 128 18.56 -34.22 19.78
CA LYS A 128 18.58 -35.56 20.37
C LYS A 128 20.03 -36.03 20.35
N GLN A 129 20.68 -36.16 21.51
CA GLN A 129 21.90 -36.94 21.59
C GLN A 129 21.54 -38.38 21.25
N THR A 130 22.07 -38.90 20.14
CA THR A 130 22.10 -40.34 19.91
C THR A 130 23.11 -40.89 20.90
N GLU A 131 22.62 -41.48 21.99
CA GLU A 131 23.42 -42.22 22.96
C GLU A 131 23.95 -43.48 22.26
N GLY A 132 25.04 -43.31 21.52
CA GLY A 132 25.80 -44.40 20.92
C GLY A 132 26.77 -44.95 21.94
N GLY A 133 26.46 -46.13 22.49
CA GLY A 133 27.47 -46.95 23.14
C GLY A 133 26.96 -47.82 24.28
N ARG A 134 26.52 -49.04 23.96
CA ARG A 134 27.13 -50.27 24.49
C ARG A 134 26.80 -51.47 23.61
#